data_AF-A0A7S1FQG5-F1
#
_entry.id   AF-A0A7S1FQG5-F1
#
_cell.length_a   1.000
_cell.length_b   1.000
_cell.length_c   1.000
_cell.angle_alpha   90.00
_cell.angle_beta   90.00
_cell.angle_gamma   90.00
#
_symmetry.space_group_name_H-M   'P 1'
#
loop_
_entity.id
_entity.type
_entity.pdbx_description
1 polymer ?
#
loop_
_entity_poly.entity_id
_entity_poly.type
_entity_poly.pdbx_seq_one_letter_code
_entity_poly.pdbx_strand_id
1 'polypeptide(L)'
;HITSDLNSVTSSVSGLGLSPSTPQSDPETAFRNALLKQRQTDMGNFPERLHKLLEDADTDSGFSNTVSFLEHGRAFRIHDLRTFTSKIMPLYFQTSKWASMQRQLNLYGFLRIARGTYYHEKFLRGKS
;
A
#
# COMPACT_ATOMS: atom_id res chain seq x y z
N HIS A 1 -28.28 -52.28 39.17
CA HIS A 1 -28.97 -51.97 37.90
C HIS A 1 -29.96 -50.85 38.23
N ILE A 2 -29.61 -49.56 38.22
CA ILE A 2 -29.14 -48.62 37.16
C ILE A 2 -30.26 -48.24 36.17
N THR A 3 -30.29 -46.92 35.85
CA THR A 3 -31.20 -46.08 35.03
C THR A 3 -32.34 -45.46 35.86
N SER A 4 -32.64 -44.15 35.84
CA SER A 4 -32.41 -43.10 34.83
C SER A 4 -32.42 -41.70 35.46
N ASP A 5 -31.68 -40.80 34.80
CA ASP A 5 -31.65 -39.32 34.72
C ASP A 5 -32.98 -38.55 35.01
N LEU A 6 -33.09 -37.24 35.24
CA LEU A 6 -32.23 -36.04 35.20
C LEU A 6 -33.03 -34.92 35.92
N ASN A 7 -32.42 -34.03 36.71
CA ASN A 7 -32.49 -32.56 36.50
C ASN A 7 -31.93 -31.70 37.64
N SER A 8 -31.25 -30.64 37.18
CA SER A 8 -30.99 -29.33 37.80
C SER A 8 -29.86 -29.24 38.81
N VAL A 9 -28.81 -28.49 38.46
CA VAL A 9 -28.45 -27.20 39.09
C VAL A 9 -27.45 -26.46 38.18
N THR A 10 -27.59 -25.14 38.16
CA THR A 10 -26.87 -24.13 37.39
C THR A 10 -25.44 -23.88 37.91
N SER A 11 -24.51 -23.45 37.05
CA SER A 11 -23.44 -22.47 37.36
C SER A 11 -22.60 -22.13 36.11
N SER A 12 -22.33 -20.82 35.96
CA SER A 12 -21.37 -20.13 35.08
C SER A 12 -19.96 -20.78 35.07
N VAL A 13 -19.02 -20.59 34.13
CA VAL A 13 -18.49 -19.35 33.54
C VAL A 13 -17.64 -19.69 32.28
N SER A 14 -17.57 -18.74 31.33
CA SER A 14 -16.45 -18.40 30.42
C SER A 14 -15.80 -19.43 29.49
N GLY A 15 -15.89 -19.17 28.17
CA GLY A 15 -15.09 -19.84 27.14
C GLY A 15 -15.11 -19.12 25.79
N LEU A 16 -14.47 -17.95 25.73
CA LEU A 16 -13.83 -17.30 24.58
C LEU A 16 -14.47 -17.50 23.20
N GLY A 17 -15.35 -16.56 22.82
CA GLY A 17 -15.69 -16.32 21.42
C GLY A 17 -14.55 -15.60 20.70
N LEU A 18 -13.93 -16.26 19.72
CA LEU A 18 -13.10 -15.60 18.72
C LEU A 18 -14.01 -15.12 17.59
N SER A 19 -14.49 -13.89 17.72
CA SER A 19 -15.06 -13.16 16.58
C SER A 19 -13.94 -12.65 15.66
N PRO A 20 -14.10 -12.70 14.33
CA PRO A 20 -13.15 -12.07 13.42
C PRO A 20 -13.21 -10.56 13.61
N SER A 21 -12.08 -9.99 13.99
CA SER A 21 -11.91 -8.57 14.27
C SER A 21 -12.09 -7.76 12.97
N THR A 22 -13.26 -7.20 12.78
CA THR A 22 -13.47 -6.07 11.85
C THR A 22 -12.63 -4.90 12.37
N PRO A 23 -11.71 -4.31 11.59
CA PRO A 23 -10.96 -3.14 12.04
C PRO A 23 -11.93 -1.98 12.26
N GLN A 24 -12.14 -1.60 13.53
CA GLN A 24 -12.79 -0.35 13.86
C GLN A 24 -11.95 0.78 13.27
N SER A 25 -12.56 1.59 12.42
CA SER A 25 -11.94 2.73 11.76
C SER A 25 -11.77 3.83 12.81
N ASP A 26 -10.59 3.85 13.45
CA ASP A 26 -10.22 4.96 14.31
C ASP A 26 -10.38 6.29 13.56
N PRO A 27 -10.96 7.33 14.19
CA PRO A 27 -11.10 8.65 13.59
C PRO A 27 -9.77 9.20 13.06
N GLU A 28 -8.66 8.86 13.71
CA GLU A 28 -7.30 9.23 13.30
C GLU A 28 -6.90 8.58 11.96
N THR A 29 -7.26 7.32 11.73
CA THR A 29 -6.98 6.61 10.48
C THR A 29 -7.87 7.15 9.35
N ALA A 30 -9.15 7.40 9.63
CA ALA A 30 -10.07 8.01 8.67
C ALA A 30 -9.63 9.44 8.30
N PHE A 31 -9.22 10.23 9.29
CA PHE A 31 -8.70 11.59 9.11
C PHE A 31 -7.38 11.59 8.31
N ARG A 32 -6.44 10.70 8.65
CA ARG A 32 -5.21 10.51 7.87
C ARG A 32 -5.52 10.13 6.43
N ASN A 33 -6.43 9.18 6.21
CA ASN A 33 -6.83 8.77 4.87
C ASN A 33 -7.50 9.92 4.10
N ALA A 34 -8.31 10.74 4.75
CA ALA A 34 -8.92 11.93 4.15
C ALA A 34 -7.86 12.98 3.77
N LEU A 35 -6.88 13.24 4.64
CA LEU A 35 -5.77 14.16 4.39
C LEU A 35 -4.89 13.66 3.24
N LEU A 36 -4.62 12.35 3.19
CA LEU A 36 -3.88 11.72 2.09
C LEU A 36 -4.66 11.81 0.77
N LYS A 37 -5.97 11.61 0.80
CA LYS A 37 -6.84 11.71 -0.38
C LYS A 37 -6.97 13.14 -0.90
N GLN A 38 -6.97 14.13 -0.01
CA GLN A 38 -6.90 15.55 -0.38
C GLN A 38 -5.52 15.91 -0.93
N ARG A 39 -4.42 15.43 -0.33
CA ARG A 39 -3.08 15.58 -0.92
C ARG A 39 -3.00 14.94 -2.30
N GLN A 40 -3.68 13.83 -2.55
CA GLN A 40 -3.73 13.17 -3.87
C GLN A 40 -4.48 13.98 -4.94
N THR A 41 -5.38 14.91 -4.60
CA THR A 41 -5.99 15.81 -5.61
C THR A 41 -5.05 16.94 -5.99
N ASP A 42 -4.16 17.32 -5.07
CA ASP A 42 -3.23 18.43 -5.24
C ASP A 42 -1.87 17.96 -5.81
N MET A 43 -1.52 16.68 -5.65
CA MET A 43 -0.39 16.08 -6.35
C MET A 43 -0.73 16.01 -7.84
N GLY A 44 0.05 16.66 -8.70
CA GLY A 44 -0.31 16.86 -10.11
C GLY A 44 -0.34 15.58 -10.95
N ASN A 45 0.25 15.59 -12.14
CA ASN A 45 0.11 14.46 -13.07
C ASN A 45 0.82 13.18 -12.56
N PHE A 46 0.63 12.06 -13.28
CA PHE A 46 1.20 10.77 -12.86
C PHE A 46 2.73 10.80 -12.65
N PRO A 47 3.54 11.38 -13.56
CA PRO A 47 4.98 11.54 -13.34
C PRO A 47 5.34 12.28 -12.04
N GLU A 48 4.67 13.40 -11.74
CA GLU A 48 4.92 14.17 -10.52
C GLU A 48 4.61 13.35 -9.26
N ARG A 49 3.51 12.61 -9.25
CA ARG A 49 3.16 11.68 -8.15
C ARG A 49 4.20 10.58 -7.97
N LEU A 50 4.68 10.02 -9.09
CA LEU A 50 5.69 8.97 -9.06
C LEU A 50 7.04 9.49 -8.56
N HIS A 51 7.41 10.72 -8.94
CA HIS A 51 8.60 11.41 -8.40
C HIS A 51 8.49 11.54 -6.89
N LYS A 52 7.38 12.13 -6.40
CA LYS A 52 7.13 12.30 -4.98
C LYS A 52 7.19 10.99 -4.20
N LEU A 53 6.55 9.94 -4.71
CA LEU A 53 6.58 8.61 -4.09
C LEU A 53 8.01 8.09 -3.93
N LEU A 54 8.85 8.25 -4.95
CA LEU A 54 10.23 7.78 -4.91
C LEU A 54 11.13 8.64 -4.03
N GLU A 55 10.89 9.95 -3.97
CA GLU A 55 11.57 10.86 -3.03
C GLU A 55 11.22 10.55 -1.58
N ASP A 56 9.93 10.32 -1.30
CA ASP A 56 9.46 9.88 0.01
C ASP A 56 10.07 8.51 0.36
N ALA A 57 10.19 7.59 -0.60
CA ALA A 57 10.79 6.28 -0.37
C ALA A 57 12.32 6.31 -0.14
N ASP A 58 13.02 7.30 -0.70
CA ASP A 58 14.45 7.54 -0.46
C ASP A 58 14.69 8.26 0.89
N THR A 59 13.75 9.11 1.33
CA THR A 59 13.86 9.90 2.57
C THR A 59 13.40 9.13 3.80
N ASP A 60 12.22 8.49 3.71
CA ASP A 60 11.69 7.64 4.75
C ASP A 60 12.20 6.21 4.54
N SER A 61 13.04 5.74 5.47
CA SER A 61 13.61 4.39 5.51
C SER A 61 12.58 3.22 5.52
N GLY A 62 11.28 3.52 5.43
CA GLY A 62 10.19 2.53 5.43
C GLY A 62 9.85 1.92 4.07
N PHE A 63 10.10 2.60 2.94
CA PHE A 63 9.63 2.12 1.62
C PHE A 63 10.73 1.72 0.64
N SER A 64 12.00 2.05 0.92
CA SER A 64 13.15 1.73 0.07
C SER A 64 13.26 0.23 -0.28
N ASN A 65 12.89 -0.65 0.65
CA ASN A 65 12.83 -2.11 0.45
C ASN A 65 11.72 -2.58 -0.47
N THR A 66 10.74 -1.71 -0.78
CA THR A 66 9.58 -2.02 -1.62
C THR A 66 9.70 -1.35 -2.98
N VAL A 67 10.14 -0.09 -3.00
CA VAL A 67 10.33 0.70 -4.21
C VAL A 67 11.44 1.72 -3.98
N SER A 68 12.35 1.88 -4.93
CA SER A 68 13.45 2.85 -4.81
C SER A 68 13.95 3.32 -6.17
N PHE A 69 14.62 4.47 -6.20
CA PHE A 69 15.52 4.78 -7.32
C PHE A 69 16.67 3.76 -7.36
N LEU A 70 17.22 3.55 -8.56
CA LEU A 70 18.55 2.94 -8.71
C LEU A 70 19.64 3.96 -8.40
N GLU A 71 20.86 3.50 -8.10
CA GLU A 71 21.99 4.36 -7.68
C GLU A 71 22.25 5.54 -8.63
N HIS A 72 22.13 5.29 -9.94
CA HIS A 72 22.34 6.29 -10.99
C HIS A 72 21.17 7.28 -11.16
N GLY A 73 20.02 7.08 -10.50
CA GLY A 73 18.91 8.03 -10.44
C GLY A 73 18.10 8.24 -11.72
N ARG A 74 18.21 7.36 -12.73
CA ARG A 74 17.48 7.46 -14.03
C ARG A 74 16.42 6.37 -14.23
N ALA A 75 16.35 5.47 -13.27
CA ALA A 75 15.46 4.34 -13.28
C ALA A 75 15.08 4.05 -11.83
N PHE A 76 13.94 3.42 -11.66
CA PHE A 76 13.46 2.97 -10.37
C PHE A 76 13.11 1.49 -10.44
N ARG A 77 13.07 0.85 -9.27
CA ARG A 77 12.75 -0.56 -9.13
C ARG A 77 11.67 -0.75 -8.10
N ILE A 78 10.70 -1.60 -8.44
CA ILE A 78 9.73 -2.17 -7.52
C ILE A 78 10.28 -3.54 -7.10
N HIS A 79 10.69 -3.64 -5.83
CA HIS A 79 11.29 -4.84 -5.24
C HIS A 79 10.23 -5.84 -4.78
N ASP A 80 9.15 -5.35 -4.17
CA ASP A 80 8.01 -6.15 -3.73
C ASP A 80 6.69 -5.58 -4.28
N LEU A 81 6.19 -6.20 -5.34
CA LEU A 81 4.95 -5.79 -6.00
C LEU A 81 3.72 -5.92 -5.08
N ARG A 82 3.69 -6.91 -4.17
CA ARG A 82 2.55 -7.16 -3.30
C ARG A 82 2.45 -6.08 -2.23
N THR A 83 3.57 -5.76 -1.59
CA THR A 83 3.63 -4.67 -0.60
C THR A 83 3.40 -3.32 -1.28
N PHE A 84 3.96 -3.11 -2.47
CA PHE A 84 3.77 -1.90 -3.26
C PHE A 84 2.28 -1.64 -3.56
N THR A 85 1.58 -2.63 -4.11
CA THR A 85 0.16 -2.50 -4.50
C THR A 85 -0.80 -2.36 -3.32
N SER A 86 -0.51 -3.01 -2.20
CA SER A 86 -1.41 -3.01 -1.03
C SER A 86 -1.18 -1.83 -0.09
N LYS A 87 0.06 -1.36 0.07
CA LYS A 87 0.42 -0.34 1.06
C LYS A 87 0.80 1.00 0.45
N ILE A 88 1.57 1.01 -0.64
CA ILE A 88 2.12 2.26 -1.19
C ILE A 88 1.18 2.85 -2.22
N MET A 89 0.71 2.05 -3.19
CA MET A 89 -0.15 2.56 -4.26
C MET A 89 -1.35 3.35 -3.73
N PRO A 90 -2.14 2.87 -2.74
CA PRO A 90 -3.31 3.61 -2.24
C PRO A 90 -2.99 4.98 -1.63
N LEU A 91 -1.72 5.22 -1.22
CA LEU A 91 -1.27 6.48 -0.62
C LEU A 91 -0.97 7.56 -1.66
N TYR A 92 -0.55 7.16 -2.87
CA TYR A 92 -0.12 8.08 -3.95
C TYR A 92 -1.04 8.04 -5.17
N PHE A 93 -1.68 6.90 -5.41
CA PHE A 93 -2.55 6.61 -6.53
C PHE A 93 -3.88 6.09 -5.98
N GLN A 94 -5.01 6.57 -6.51
CA GLN A 94 -6.36 6.20 -6.04
C GLN A 94 -6.77 4.76 -6.41
N THR A 95 -5.80 3.86 -6.54
CA THR A 95 -5.99 2.48 -6.96
C THR A 95 -4.90 1.60 -6.36
N SER A 96 -5.24 0.37 -6.05
CA SER A 96 -4.31 -0.72 -5.73
C SER A 96 -4.06 -1.65 -6.93
N LYS A 97 -4.69 -1.36 -8.08
CA LYS A 97 -4.61 -2.22 -9.26
C LYS A 97 -3.31 -1.97 -10.01
N TRP A 98 -2.42 -2.96 -9.98
CA TRP A 98 -1.16 -2.92 -10.72
C TRP A 98 -1.36 -2.63 -12.21
N ALA A 99 -2.37 -3.24 -12.86
CA ALA A 99 -2.64 -3.04 -14.28
C ALA A 99 -2.90 -1.56 -14.63
N SER A 100 -3.54 -0.80 -13.74
CA SER A 100 -3.77 0.64 -13.92
C SER A 100 -2.44 1.40 -13.89
N MET A 101 -1.56 1.09 -12.95
CA MET A 101 -0.24 1.71 -12.87
C MET A 101 0.62 1.34 -14.07
N GLN A 102 0.61 0.08 -14.51
CA GLN A 102 1.33 -0.35 -15.70
C GLN A 102 0.84 0.39 -16.94
N ARG A 103 -0.47 0.65 -17.08
CA ARG A 103 -1.00 1.47 -18.16
C ARG A 103 -0.47 2.91 -18.09
N GLN A 104 -0.42 3.51 -16.91
CA GLN A 104 0.16 4.85 -16.73
C GLN A 104 1.65 4.86 -17.11
N LEU A 105 2.44 3.89 -16.64
CA LEU A 105 3.84 3.75 -17.03
C LEU A 105 4.00 3.68 -18.56
N ASN A 106 3.19 2.88 -19.23
CA ASN A 106 3.22 2.77 -20.69
C ASN A 106 2.81 4.08 -21.39
N LEU A 107 1.76 4.76 -20.92
CA LEU A 107 1.27 6.02 -21.49
C LEU A 107 2.31 7.14 -21.40
N TYR A 108 3.07 7.18 -20.31
CA TYR A 108 4.14 8.16 -20.10
C TYR A 108 5.51 7.68 -20.62
N GLY A 109 5.56 6.58 -21.38
CA GLY A 109 6.76 6.14 -22.10
C GLY A 109 7.83 5.44 -21.24
N PHE A 110 7.50 4.97 -20.03
CA PHE A 110 8.45 4.23 -19.22
C PHE A 110 8.77 2.87 -19.85
N LEU A 111 10.07 2.60 -19.99
CA LEU A 111 10.58 1.36 -20.53
C LEU A 111 10.89 0.38 -19.41
N ARG A 112 10.40 -0.85 -19.53
CA ARG A 112 10.77 -1.93 -18.62
C ARG A 112 12.10 -2.53 -19.06
N ILE A 113 13.16 -2.25 -18.31
CA ILE A 113 14.53 -2.71 -18.62
C ILE A 113 14.91 -4.03 -17.94
N ALA A 114 14.22 -4.38 -16.84
CA ALA A 114 14.39 -5.65 -16.15
C ALA A 114 13.12 -6.02 -15.36
N ARG A 115 13.15 -7.10 -14.59
CA ARG A 115 12.04 -7.45 -13.68
C ARG A 115 11.86 -6.35 -12.64
N GLY A 116 10.66 -5.75 -12.63
CA GLY A 116 10.30 -4.66 -11.72
C GLY A 116 11.06 -3.36 -11.92
N THR A 117 11.89 -3.22 -12.96
CA THR A 117 12.76 -2.04 -13.16
C THR A 117 12.29 -1.24 -14.36
N TYR A 118 12.13 0.06 -14.17
CA TYR A 118 11.56 0.98 -15.15
C TYR A 118 12.49 2.18 -15.36
N TYR A 119 12.66 2.57 -16.60
CA TYR A 119 13.52 3.67 -17.05
C TYR A 119 12.71 4.68 -17.85
N HIS A 120 13.04 5.96 -17.70
CA HIS A 120 12.58 7.01 -18.60
C HIS A 120 13.62 8.13 -18.65
N GLU A 121 13.96 8.61 -19.84
CA GLU A 121 15.08 9.54 -20.06
C GLU A 121 14.93 10.85 -19.27
N LYS A 122 13.70 11.37 -19.19
CA LYS A 122 13.38 12.63 -18.50
C LYS A 122 12.99 12.45 -17.04
N PHE A 123 12.94 11.21 -16.54
CA PHE A 123 12.53 10.92 -15.17
C PHE A 123 13.78 10.73 -14.30
N LEU A 124 14.23 11.81 -13.67
CA LEU A 124 15.53 11.88 -12.99
C LEU A 124 15.37 12.20 -11.51
N ARG A 125 16.05 11.46 -10.63
CA ARG A 125 16.04 11.71 -9.19
C ARG A 125 16.42 13.17 -8.89
N GLY A 126 15.60 13.84 -8.06
CA GLY A 126 15.79 15.24 -7.67
C GLY A 126 15.43 16.27 -8.76
N LYS A 127 14.76 15.85 -9.84
CA LYS A 127 14.21 16.73 -10.88
C LYS A 127 12.74 16.38 -11.11
N SER A 128 11.85 17.08 -10.42
CA SER A 128 10.38 17.00 -10.55
C SER A 128 9.84 18.01 -11.55
#